data_AF-A0AA88YN64-F1
#
_entry.id   AF-A0AA88YN64-F1
#
_cell.length_a   1.000
_cell.length_b   1.000
_cell.length_c   1.000
_cell.angle_alpha   90.00
_cell.angle_beta   90.00
_cell.angle_gamma   90.00
#
_symmetry.space_group_name_H-M   'P 1'
#
loop_
_entity.id
_entity.type
_entity.pdbx_description
1 polymer ?
#
loop_
_entity_poly.entity_id
_entity_poly.type
_entity_poly.pdbx_seq_one_letter_code
_entity_poly.pdbx_strand_id
1 'polypeptide(L)'
;MEVQGEDWHGMQEGADIKSQSEMIAPYQVMNSTGGYVYETDHETRLMRFLSLGVEGGTYYTGEKELKRGNAQVIDRLIMTGKGEKAVKIIREFSVAGRTAKQDTIIFALALCCRSNDAKTKEAAYKALPDVCRIPTHLFQFIKFCEEESGTGTGWGRAHRKGINRWYNGYKDKPDGYRLLVLHATKYKARHGWSHKDVIRLGHVKPVDHVLTYILSWIVKGPKKTKEIHSYMFNRPDFEQTLKAAINLLEATEKAIKCTKEEEMTKLIIDHNLTREHVPTELLKSKEIWLALLRHMPMTAMIRNLGKMTSLNLLEVGSFGEELVVQKLNDELLLKKARIHPFNMLVALYQYQKGQGELGKLKWTTNHNVAQALEEGFYKSFKFSESTKKRFLLAVDVSGSMNVPVIGTPTISARDAAAAMMMVTARNEANFEIVAFSGNPSKTGNRSHRFFGFGSEQNIFSAVLWDGLLQTDVICH
;
A
#
# COMPACT_ATOMS: atom_id res chain seq x y z
N MET A 1 -23.98 -7.17 -46.54
CA MET A 1 -22.64 -7.08 -47.15
C MET A 1 -21.79 -8.12 -46.46
N GLU A 2 -21.60 -9.25 -47.14
CA GLU A 2 -20.65 -10.28 -46.76
C GLU A 2 -19.25 -9.66 -46.80
N VAL A 3 -18.51 -9.74 -45.70
CA VAL A 3 -17.09 -9.37 -45.69
C VAL A 3 -16.35 -10.56 -46.28
N GLN A 4 -16.01 -10.45 -47.57
CA GLN A 4 -15.13 -11.36 -48.28
C GLN A 4 -13.78 -11.45 -47.55
N GLY A 5 -13.23 -12.66 -47.51
CA GLY A 5 -11.99 -12.97 -46.82
C GLY A 5 -10.86 -12.04 -47.25
N GLU A 6 -10.26 -11.36 -46.28
CA GLU A 6 -8.95 -10.74 -46.46
C GLU A 6 -7.95 -11.87 -46.69
N ASP A 7 -7.43 -11.94 -47.91
CA ASP A 7 -6.26 -12.71 -48.27
C ASP A 7 -5.12 -12.32 -47.31
N TRP A 8 -4.72 -13.26 -46.48
CA TRP A 8 -3.46 -13.17 -45.73
C TRP A 8 -2.33 -13.24 -46.75
N HIS A 9 -1.96 -12.08 -47.31
CA HIS A 9 -0.72 -11.95 -48.07
C HIS A 9 0.42 -12.42 -47.17
N GLY A 10 1.10 -13.49 -47.60
CA GLY A 10 2.28 -14.00 -46.94
C GLY A 10 3.25 -12.84 -46.68
N MET A 11 3.62 -12.64 -45.41
CA MET A 11 4.68 -11.71 -45.06
C MET A 11 5.92 -12.09 -45.88
N GLN A 12 6.37 -11.18 -46.73
CA GLN A 12 7.65 -11.33 -47.42
C GLN A 12 8.74 -11.56 -46.36
N GLU A 13 9.34 -12.74 -46.36
CA GLU A 13 10.59 -13.04 -45.64
C GLU A 13 11.69 -12.16 -46.23
N GLY A 14 11.85 -10.96 -45.66
CA GLY A 14 12.82 -9.99 -46.15
C GLY A 14 12.80 -8.63 -45.44
N ALA A 15 12.13 -8.51 -44.28
CA ALA A 15 12.35 -7.34 -43.43
C ALA A 15 13.77 -7.44 -42.85
N ASP A 16 14.65 -6.50 -43.21
CA ASP A 16 15.96 -6.31 -42.58
C ASP A 16 15.78 -6.41 -41.06
N ILE A 17 16.27 -7.49 -40.45
CA ILE A 17 16.17 -7.70 -39.00
C ILE A 17 17.14 -6.72 -38.35
N LYS A 18 16.62 -5.52 -38.06
CA LYS A 18 17.37 -4.48 -37.38
C LYS A 18 17.63 -4.89 -35.94
N SER A 19 18.88 -4.78 -35.53
CA SER A 19 19.29 -4.96 -34.12
C SER A 19 18.58 -3.94 -33.23
N GLN A 20 18.41 -4.24 -31.95
CA GLN A 20 17.91 -3.28 -30.95
C GLN A 20 18.77 -2.01 -30.85
N SER A 21 20.03 -2.06 -31.29
CA SER A 21 20.94 -0.91 -31.38
C SER A 21 20.64 0.03 -32.56
N GLU A 22 19.68 -0.32 -33.42
CA GLU A 22 19.31 0.44 -34.59
C GLU A 22 17.88 0.98 -34.46
N MET A 23 17.68 2.22 -34.91
CA MET A 23 16.38 2.85 -34.89
C MET A 23 15.52 2.29 -36.04
N ILE A 24 14.39 1.69 -35.69
CA ILE A 24 13.40 1.16 -36.62
C ILE A 24 12.40 2.25 -37.02
N ALA A 25 12.11 3.20 -36.12
CA ALA A 25 11.17 4.29 -36.40
C ALA A 25 11.62 5.64 -35.79
N PRO A 26 11.29 6.80 -36.43
CA PRO A 26 11.76 8.12 -35.99
C PRO A 26 11.32 8.55 -34.58
N TYR A 27 10.26 7.93 -34.05
CA TYR A 27 9.68 8.22 -32.74
C TYR A 27 10.16 7.27 -31.64
N GLN A 28 11.18 6.44 -31.92
CA GLN A 28 11.89 5.72 -30.88
C GLN A 28 12.87 6.62 -30.15
N VAL A 29 13.08 6.30 -28.88
CA VAL A 29 14.06 6.93 -27.99
C VAL A 29 15.06 5.87 -27.53
N MET A 30 16.30 6.28 -27.31
CA MET A 30 17.34 5.39 -26.80
C MET A 30 17.13 5.14 -25.29
N ASN A 31 17.18 3.88 -24.87
CA ASN A 31 17.11 3.47 -23.47
C ASN A 31 18.51 3.53 -22.80
N SER A 32 18.57 3.31 -21.49
CA SER A 32 19.81 3.36 -20.69
C SER A 32 20.90 2.35 -21.12
N THR A 33 20.54 1.33 -21.88
CA THR A 33 21.44 0.27 -22.38
C THR A 33 21.81 0.43 -23.86
N GLY A 34 21.43 1.56 -24.48
CA GLY A 34 21.76 1.90 -25.86
C GLY A 34 20.82 1.29 -26.91
N GLY A 35 19.71 0.65 -26.50
CA GLY A 35 18.70 0.12 -27.42
C GLY A 35 17.55 1.10 -27.68
N TYR A 36 16.94 1.06 -28.87
CA TYR A 36 15.82 1.93 -29.25
C TYR A 36 14.46 1.35 -28.82
N VAL A 37 13.66 2.15 -28.12
CA VAL A 37 12.34 1.78 -27.58
C VAL A 37 11.32 2.90 -27.81
N TYR A 38 10.03 2.64 -27.56
CA TYR A 38 9.00 3.68 -27.63
C TYR A 38 8.81 4.38 -26.29
N GLU A 39 8.67 5.72 -26.32
CA GLU A 39 8.32 6.46 -25.11
C GLU A 39 6.89 6.10 -24.68
N THR A 40 6.76 5.76 -23.40
CA THR A 40 5.44 5.44 -22.82
C THR A 40 4.63 6.73 -22.62
N ASP A 41 3.33 6.71 -22.88
CA ASP A 41 2.46 7.86 -22.66
C ASP A 41 2.45 8.32 -21.18
N HIS A 42 2.09 9.58 -20.95
CA HIS A 42 2.14 10.19 -19.61
C HIS A 42 1.16 9.54 -18.61
N GLU A 43 0.03 9.01 -19.06
CA GLU A 43 -0.94 8.37 -18.17
C GLU A 43 -0.41 7.01 -17.71
N THR A 44 0.16 6.22 -18.62
CA THR A 44 0.83 4.97 -18.27
C THR A 44 2.06 5.19 -17.41
N ARG A 45 2.85 6.25 -17.65
CA ARG A 45 3.96 6.64 -16.75
C ARG A 45 3.46 7.01 -15.35
N LEU A 46 2.34 7.75 -15.25
CA LEU A 46 1.72 8.04 -13.95
C LEU A 46 1.26 6.75 -13.26
N MET A 47 0.64 5.81 -13.97
CA MET A 47 0.23 4.53 -13.40
C MET A 47 1.42 3.71 -12.90
N ARG A 48 2.52 3.64 -13.66
CA ARG A 48 3.77 2.99 -13.23
C ARG A 48 4.34 3.66 -11.98
N PHE A 49 4.38 4.99 -11.96
CA PHE A 49 4.83 5.75 -10.80
C PHE A 49 3.97 5.42 -9.57
N LEU A 50 2.64 5.43 -9.70
CA LEU A 50 1.73 5.12 -8.61
C LEU A 50 1.83 3.67 -8.12
N SER A 51 2.16 2.71 -8.98
CA SER A 51 2.29 1.29 -8.59
C SER A 51 3.66 0.93 -8.01
N LEU A 52 4.73 1.40 -8.64
CA LEU A 52 6.11 0.97 -8.35
C LEU A 52 6.86 1.97 -7.45
N GLY A 53 6.46 3.24 -7.46
CA GLY A 53 7.19 4.32 -6.80
C GLY A 53 8.28 4.91 -7.68
N VAL A 54 9.37 5.34 -7.04
CA VAL A 54 10.59 5.83 -7.70
C VAL A 54 11.59 4.67 -7.78
N GLU A 55 12.31 4.58 -8.88
CA GLU A 55 13.49 3.70 -9.00
C GLU A 55 14.48 4.07 -7.88
N GLY A 56 14.96 3.10 -7.10
CA GLY A 56 15.95 3.33 -6.03
C GLY A 56 15.45 3.32 -4.57
N GLY A 57 14.15 3.18 -4.29
CA GLY A 57 13.66 2.80 -2.95
C GLY A 57 12.59 3.70 -2.31
N THR A 58 12.62 3.82 -0.97
CA THR A 58 11.60 4.57 -0.20
C THR A 58 11.87 6.08 -0.19
N TYR A 59 10.81 6.90 -0.10
CA TYR A 59 10.90 8.37 -0.08
C TYR A 59 11.92 8.93 0.95
N TYR A 60 12.17 8.18 2.03
CA TYR A 60 13.00 8.55 3.18
C TYR A 60 14.52 8.42 2.97
N THR A 61 14.99 7.78 1.89
CA THR A 61 16.43 7.64 1.60
C THR A 61 16.88 8.53 0.44
N GLY A 62 18.11 9.01 0.50
CA GLY A 62 18.59 10.21 -0.21
C GLY A 62 18.92 10.04 -1.69
N GLU A 63 17.91 10.10 -2.56
CA GLU A 63 18.10 10.32 -4.01
C GLU A 63 17.18 11.44 -4.52
N LYS A 64 17.57 12.71 -4.33
CA LYS A 64 16.74 13.86 -4.77
C LYS A 64 16.53 13.94 -6.29
N GLU A 65 17.40 13.35 -7.10
CA GLU A 65 17.37 13.49 -8.56
C GLU A 65 16.40 12.52 -9.25
N LEU A 66 16.44 11.23 -8.93
CA LEU A 66 15.45 10.23 -9.39
C LEU A 66 14.02 10.58 -8.94
N LYS A 67 13.89 11.19 -7.73
CA LYS A 67 12.62 11.69 -7.16
C LYS A 67 11.91 12.72 -8.04
N ARG A 68 12.64 13.56 -8.77
CA ARG A 68 12.04 14.57 -9.68
C ARG A 68 11.68 13.99 -11.05
N GLY A 69 12.47 13.06 -11.58
CA GLY A 69 12.25 12.49 -12.92
C GLY A 69 10.85 11.89 -13.10
N ASN A 70 10.40 11.07 -12.14
CA ASN A 70 9.05 10.49 -12.20
C ASN A 70 7.96 11.49 -11.81
N ALA A 71 8.25 12.45 -10.93
CA ALA A 71 7.30 13.49 -10.54
C ALA A 71 6.95 14.44 -11.71
N GLN A 72 7.89 14.66 -12.64
CA GLN A 72 7.67 15.49 -13.85
C GLN A 72 6.49 15.02 -14.69
N VAL A 73 6.06 13.75 -14.61
CA VAL A 73 4.88 13.28 -15.35
C VAL A 73 3.61 14.03 -14.93
N ILE A 74 3.50 14.42 -13.66
CA ILE A 74 2.37 15.17 -13.15
C ILE A 74 2.40 16.59 -13.71
N ASP A 75 3.56 17.23 -13.71
CA ASP A 75 3.74 18.56 -14.30
C ASP A 75 3.40 18.56 -15.79
N ARG A 76 3.89 17.55 -16.54
CA ARG A 76 3.56 17.38 -17.98
C ARG A 76 2.05 17.19 -18.20
N LEU A 77 1.38 16.38 -17.37
CA LEU A 77 -0.08 16.21 -17.45
C LEU A 77 -0.81 17.52 -17.16
N ILE A 78 -0.34 18.33 -16.21
CA ILE A 78 -0.93 19.64 -15.90
C ILE A 78 -0.71 20.61 -17.07
N MET A 79 0.51 20.71 -17.59
CA MET A 79 0.87 21.60 -18.71
C MET A 79 0.09 21.26 -19.99
N THR A 80 -0.22 19.98 -20.21
CA THR A 80 -1.02 19.51 -21.36
C THR A 80 -2.54 19.57 -21.12
N GLY A 81 -3.01 20.21 -20.04
CA GLY A 81 -4.43 20.38 -19.74
C GLY A 81 -5.13 19.12 -19.19
N LYS A 82 -4.37 18.10 -18.79
CA LYS A 82 -4.86 16.81 -18.28
C LYS A 82 -4.70 16.66 -16.76
N GLY A 83 -4.50 17.74 -16.01
CA GLY A 83 -4.26 17.68 -14.56
C GLY A 83 -5.45 17.13 -13.75
N GLU A 84 -6.70 17.45 -14.11
CA GLU A 84 -7.89 16.83 -13.49
C GLU A 84 -7.95 15.31 -13.73
N LYS A 85 -7.52 14.86 -14.92
CA LYS A 85 -7.41 13.44 -15.25
C LYS A 85 -6.33 12.75 -14.40
N ALA A 86 -5.21 13.42 -14.15
CA ALA A 86 -4.18 12.92 -13.23
C ALA A 86 -4.74 12.72 -11.81
N VAL A 87 -5.48 13.71 -11.28
CA VAL A 87 -6.14 13.59 -9.95
C VAL A 87 -7.14 12.44 -9.93
N LYS A 88 -7.92 12.26 -11.00
CA LYS A 88 -8.86 11.14 -11.13
C LYS A 88 -8.13 9.79 -11.04
N ILE A 89 -7.04 9.61 -11.79
CA ILE A 89 -6.21 8.39 -11.75
C ILE A 89 -5.66 8.17 -10.33
N ILE A 90 -5.10 9.19 -9.68
CA ILE A 90 -4.56 9.11 -8.30
C ILE A 90 -5.65 8.64 -7.32
N ARG A 91 -6.85 9.24 -7.39
CA ARG A 91 -7.98 8.88 -6.55
C ARG A 91 -8.43 7.44 -6.79
N GLU A 92 -8.55 7.03 -8.05
CA GLU A 92 -8.96 5.67 -8.42
C GLU A 92 -7.97 4.63 -7.89
N PHE A 93 -6.66 4.85 -8.04
CA PHE A 93 -5.63 3.96 -7.49
C PHE A 93 -5.72 3.84 -5.96
N SER A 94 -5.98 4.95 -5.26
CA SER A 94 -6.11 4.93 -3.80
C SER A 94 -7.37 4.21 -3.31
N VAL A 95 -8.53 4.55 -3.88
CA VAL A 95 -9.83 4.01 -3.47
C VAL A 95 -9.93 2.52 -3.78
N ALA A 96 -9.46 2.11 -4.95
CA ALA A 96 -9.43 0.71 -5.38
C ALA A 96 -8.30 -0.11 -4.74
N GLY A 97 -7.38 0.51 -4.00
CA GLY A 97 -6.29 -0.19 -3.32
C GLY A 97 -5.29 -0.84 -4.27
N ARG A 98 -5.01 -0.22 -5.43
CA ARG A 98 -4.14 -0.76 -6.50
C ARG A 98 -2.64 -0.59 -6.26
N THR A 99 -2.26 0.01 -5.13
CA THR A 99 -0.87 0.22 -4.76
C THR A 99 -0.58 -0.37 -3.39
N ALA A 100 0.55 -1.06 -3.28
CA ALA A 100 1.04 -1.65 -2.04
C ALA A 100 1.37 -0.61 -0.94
N LYS A 101 2.08 0.47 -1.31
CA LYS A 101 2.45 1.60 -0.43
C LYS A 101 1.67 2.86 -0.77
N GLN A 102 1.32 3.67 0.24
CA GLN A 102 0.50 4.87 0.01
C GLN A 102 1.33 6.13 -0.25
N ASP A 103 2.62 6.10 0.09
CA ASP A 103 3.55 7.23 0.01
C ASP A 103 3.50 7.92 -1.36
N THR A 104 3.59 7.15 -2.45
CA THR A 104 3.61 7.71 -3.81
C THR A 104 2.30 8.37 -4.22
N ILE A 105 1.16 7.77 -3.84
CA ILE A 105 -0.17 8.33 -4.10
C ILE A 105 -0.32 9.66 -3.37
N ILE A 106 0.11 9.70 -2.10
CA ILE A 106 0.01 10.90 -1.26
C ILE A 106 0.91 12.01 -1.79
N PHE A 107 2.12 11.66 -2.24
CA PHE A 107 3.05 12.60 -2.86
C PHE A 107 2.49 13.16 -4.18
N ALA A 108 1.96 12.31 -5.05
CA ALA A 108 1.33 12.73 -6.29
C ALA A 108 0.15 13.69 -6.05
N LEU A 109 -0.67 13.41 -5.03
CA LEU A 109 -1.77 14.30 -4.62
C LEU A 109 -1.24 15.64 -4.07
N ALA A 110 -0.14 15.62 -3.32
CA ALA A 110 0.50 16.83 -2.79
C ALA A 110 0.97 17.74 -3.94
N LEU A 111 1.65 17.19 -4.95
CA LEU A 111 2.06 17.93 -6.15
C LEU A 111 0.85 18.56 -6.87
N CYS A 112 -0.24 17.81 -7.04
CA CYS A 112 -1.47 18.35 -7.63
C CYS A 112 -2.06 19.50 -6.79
N CYS A 113 -2.04 19.39 -5.46
CA CYS A 113 -2.49 20.45 -4.54
C CYS A 113 -1.60 21.70 -4.56
N ARG A 114 -0.32 21.55 -4.95
CA ARG A 114 0.67 22.64 -5.04
C ARG A 114 0.83 23.22 -6.43
N SER A 115 0.18 22.63 -7.43
CA SER A 115 0.19 23.13 -8.81
C SER A 115 -0.34 24.57 -8.95
N ASN A 116 0.05 25.24 -10.03
CA ASN A 116 -0.47 26.56 -10.39
C ASN A 116 -1.81 26.50 -11.12
N ASP A 117 -2.24 25.32 -11.60
CA ASP A 117 -3.53 25.15 -12.23
C ASP A 117 -4.68 25.08 -11.22
N ALA A 118 -5.63 26.00 -11.33
CA ALA A 118 -6.74 26.13 -10.38
C ALA A 118 -7.67 24.91 -10.40
N LYS A 119 -7.96 24.35 -11.58
CA LYS A 119 -8.86 23.20 -11.73
C LYS A 119 -8.26 21.95 -11.09
N THR A 120 -7.00 21.66 -11.37
CA THR A 120 -6.25 20.55 -10.77
C THR A 120 -6.17 20.69 -9.25
N LYS A 121 -5.83 21.88 -8.75
CA LYS A 121 -5.77 22.16 -7.31
C LYS A 121 -7.11 21.92 -6.62
N GLU A 122 -8.21 22.41 -7.19
CA GLU A 122 -9.54 22.20 -6.63
C GLU A 122 -9.92 20.71 -6.63
N ALA A 123 -9.69 20.00 -7.73
CA ALA A 123 -9.94 18.57 -7.84
C ALA A 123 -9.13 17.77 -6.80
N ALA A 124 -7.85 18.12 -6.61
CA ALA A 124 -6.97 17.45 -5.65
C ALA A 124 -7.45 17.63 -4.20
N TYR A 125 -7.81 18.84 -3.79
CA TYR A 125 -8.38 19.07 -2.46
C TYR A 125 -9.77 18.44 -2.26
N LYS A 126 -10.54 18.22 -3.34
CA LYS A 126 -11.78 17.42 -3.28
C LYS A 126 -11.47 15.94 -3.04
N ALA A 127 -10.43 15.39 -3.66
CA ALA A 127 -10.02 13.99 -3.48
C ALA A 127 -9.29 13.72 -2.16
N LEU A 128 -8.87 14.76 -1.41
CA LEU A 128 -8.07 14.61 -0.19
C LEU A 128 -8.66 13.63 0.85
N PRO A 129 -9.95 13.69 1.24
CA PRO A 129 -10.50 12.76 2.23
C PRO A 129 -10.54 11.30 1.74
N ASP A 130 -10.66 11.08 0.43
CA ASP A 130 -10.73 9.75 -0.17
C ASP A 130 -9.34 9.08 -0.19
N VAL A 131 -8.29 9.86 -0.44
CA VAL A 131 -6.90 9.39 -0.47
C VAL A 131 -6.33 9.28 0.95
N CYS A 132 -6.44 10.36 1.74
CA CYS A 132 -5.91 10.42 3.09
C CYS A 132 -6.88 9.79 4.11
N ARG A 133 -7.03 8.47 4.10
CA ARG A 133 -8.05 7.76 4.89
C ARG A 133 -7.81 7.76 6.41
N ILE A 134 -6.54 7.85 6.83
CA ILE A 134 -6.12 7.80 8.24
C ILE A 134 -5.17 8.97 8.57
N PRO A 135 -4.95 9.32 9.85
CA PRO A 135 -4.07 10.43 10.23
C PRO A 135 -2.64 10.31 9.69
N THR A 136 -2.08 9.10 9.62
CA THR A 136 -0.75 8.90 9.03
C THR A 136 -0.67 9.44 7.60
N HIS A 137 -1.69 9.19 6.77
CA HIS A 137 -1.72 9.69 5.41
C HIS A 137 -1.86 11.22 5.37
N LEU A 138 -2.72 11.79 6.23
CA LEU A 138 -2.90 13.23 6.32
C LEU A 138 -1.59 13.93 6.73
N PHE A 139 -0.89 13.40 7.73
CA PHE A 139 0.37 13.96 8.22
C PHE A 139 1.47 13.83 7.18
N GLN A 140 1.53 12.72 6.46
CA GLN A 140 2.44 12.55 5.34
C GLN A 140 2.13 13.54 4.19
N PHE A 141 0.86 13.72 3.86
CA PHE A 141 0.41 14.70 2.86
C PHE A 141 0.84 16.13 3.22
N ILE A 142 0.68 16.51 4.49
CA ILE A 142 1.08 17.83 4.98
C ILE A 142 2.60 17.99 4.90
N LYS A 143 3.36 16.97 5.31
CA LYS A 143 4.82 16.96 5.16
C LYS A 143 5.25 17.17 3.70
N PHE A 144 4.67 16.44 2.75
CA PHE A 144 4.97 16.64 1.34
C PHE A 144 4.55 18.03 0.84
N CYS A 145 3.39 18.53 1.27
CA CYS A 145 2.98 19.90 0.94
C CYS A 145 3.96 20.95 1.46
N GLU A 146 4.53 20.77 2.65
CA GLU A 146 5.51 21.66 3.25
C GLU A 146 6.82 21.64 2.46
N GLU A 147 7.35 20.44 2.16
CA GLU A 147 8.56 20.25 1.35
C GLU A 147 8.41 20.89 -0.05
N GLU A 148 7.23 20.82 -0.66
CA GLU A 148 6.94 21.40 -1.98
C GLU A 148 6.57 22.90 -1.94
N SER A 149 6.35 23.49 -0.76
CA SER A 149 5.94 24.91 -0.65
C SER A 149 7.10 25.91 -0.65
N GLY A 150 8.36 25.45 -0.68
CA GLY A 150 9.54 26.30 -0.74
C GLY A 150 9.62 27.29 0.43
N THR A 151 9.69 28.60 0.13
CA THR A 151 9.78 29.69 1.13
C THR A 151 8.43 30.17 1.68
N GLY A 152 7.30 29.68 1.13
CA GLY A 152 5.98 30.04 1.60
C GLY A 152 5.56 29.28 2.86
N THR A 153 4.59 29.80 3.61
CA THR A 153 4.08 29.12 4.80
C THR A 153 3.36 27.79 4.48
N GLY A 154 3.00 27.53 3.22
CA GLY A 154 2.29 26.31 2.80
C GLY A 154 0.80 26.23 3.21
N TRP A 155 0.35 27.06 4.16
CA TRP A 155 -1.01 27.10 4.72
C TRP A 155 -1.91 28.14 4.03
N GLY A 156 -2.12 28.02 2.72
CA GLY A 156 -3.07 28.87 1.99
C GLY A 156 -4.54 28.58 2.34
N ARG A 157 -5.47 29.42 1.85
CA ARG A 157 -6.93 29.24 2.05
C ARG A 157 -7.43 27.87 1.59
N ALA A 158 -6.99 27.42 0.41
CA ALA A 158 -7.36 26.11 -0.14
C ALA A 158 -6.90 24.96 0.77
N HIS A 159 -5.66 25.03 1.27
CA HIS A 159 -5.11 24.03 2.18
C HIS A 159 -5.91 23.95 3.48
N ARG A 160 -6.14 25.09 4.16
CA ARG A 160 -6.97 25.14 5.37
C ARG A 160 -8.37 24.59 5.14
N LYS A 161 -9.00 24.91 4.00
CA LYS A 161 -10.33 24.38 3.63
C LYS A 161 -10.31 22.85 3.46
N GLY A 162 -9.28 22.31 2.83
CA GLY A 162 -9.08 20.85 2.69
C GLY A 162 -8.91 20.16 4.04
N ILE A 163 -8.09 20.71 4.94
CA ILE A 163 -7.89 20.17 6.30
C ILE A 163 -9.18 20.24 7.13
N ASN A 164 -9.93 21.35 7.05
CA ASN A 164 -11.23 21.47 7.70
C ASN A 164 -12.21 20.39 7.21
N ARG A 165 -12.30 20.19 5.89
CA ARG A 165 -13.14 19.13 5.31
C ARG A 165 -12.74 17.75 5.82
N TRP A 166 -11.45 17.48 5.99
CA TRP A 166 -10.98 16.18 6.46
C TRP A 166 -11.46 15.85 7.89
N TYR A 167 -11.31 16.79 8.83
CA TYR A 167 -11.77 16.59 10.21
C TYR A 167 -13.28 16.60 10.34
N ASN A 168 -13.96 17.52 9.64
CA ASN A 168 -15.41 17.63 9.71
C ASN A 168 -16.11 16.45 9.02
N GLY A 169 -15.49 15.84 8.01
CA GLY A 169 -16.02 14.67 7.32
C GLY A 169 -16.11 13.39 8.18
N TYR A 170 -15.62 13.39 9.43
CA TYR A 170 -15.94 12.30 10.36
C TYR A 170 -17.40 12.31 10.78
N LYS A 171 -18.09 13.46 10.76
CA LYS A 171 -19.53 13.52 11.05
C LYS A 171 -20.35 12.62 10.12
N ASP A 172 -19.94 12.56 8.85
CA ASP A 172 -20.69 11.88 7.79
C ASP A 172 -20.33 10.38 7.67
N LYS A 173 -19.39 9.88 8.49
CA LYS A 173 -18.95 8.48 8.48
C LYS A 173 -19.74 7.66 9.51
N PRO A 174 -20.05 6.38 9.21
CA PRO A 174 -20.55 5.45 10.21
C PRO A 174 -19.60 5.39 11.41
N ASP A 175 -20.13 5.56 12.62
CA ASP A 175 -19.37 5.65 13.88
C ASP A 175 -18.20 6.65 13.83
N GLY A 176 -18.32 7.70 13.03
CA GLY A 176 -17.18 8.54 12.70
C GLY A 176 -16.58 9.30 13.89
N TYR A 177 -17.36 9.66 14.91
CA TYR A 177 -16.81 10.23 16.15
C TYR A 177 -15.94 9.23 16.91
N ARG A 178 -16.41 7.98 17.05
CA ARG A 178 -15.64 6.88 17.65
C ARG A 178 -14.38 6.61 16.84
N LEU A 179 -14.48 6.61 15.51
CA LEU A 179 -13.34 6.44 14.60
C LEU A 179 -12.32 7.58 14.77
N LEU A 180 -12.77 8.83 14.90
CA LEU A 180 -11.88 9.98 15.13
C LEU A 180 -11.14 9.85 16.45
N VAL A 181 -11.81 9.43 17.53
CA VAL A 181 -11.15 9.19 18.82
C VAL A 181 -10.07 8.12 18.66
N LEU A 182 -10.42 6.94 18.13
CA LEU A 182 -9.45 5.85 17.92
C LEU A 182 -8.28 6.29 17.02
N HIS A 183 -8.56 7.05 15.96
CA HIS A 183 -7.53 7.58 15.07
C HIS A 183 -6.60 8.55 15.80
N ALA A 184 -7.15 9.49 16.57
CA ALA A 184 -6.37 10.49 17.29
C ALA A 184 -5.52 9.89 18.43
N THR A 185 -6.03 8.86 19.10
CA THR A 185 -5.33 8.19 20.20
C THR A 185 -4.30 7.17 19.71
N LYS A 186 -4.59 6.47 18.60
CA LYS A 186 -3.66 5.53 17.95
C LYS A 186 -2.53 6.23 17.20
N TYR A 187 -2.85 7.31 16.49
CA TYR A 187 -1.93 8.04 15.61
C TYR A 187 -1.67 9.45 16.15
N LYS A 188 -1.26 9.56 17.42
CA LYS A 188 -1.02 10.85 18.10
C LYS A 188 -0.13 11.80 17.30
N ALA A 189 0.96 11.27 16.73
CA ALA A 189 1.85 11.98 15.82
C ALA A 189 2.52 11.01 14.83
N ARG A 190 2.73 11.46 13.57
CA ARG A 190 3.53 10.76 12.55
C ARG A 190 4.18 11.78 11.63
N HIS A 191 5.31 11.42 11.02
CA HIS A 191 6.02 12.27 10.06
C HIS A 191 6.33 13.69 10.56
N GLY A 192 6.54 13.87 11.87
CA GLY A 192 6.81 15.17 12.49
C GLY A 192 5.55 15.99 12.82
N TRP A 193 4.35 15.51 12.50
CA TRP A 193 3.09 16.22 12.70
C TRP A 193 2.22 15.53 13.75
N SER A 194 1.57 16.32 14.62
CA SER A 194 0.51 15.87 15.51
C SER A 194 -0.85 16.44 15.11
N HIS A 195 -1.93 15.82 15.60
CA HIS A 195 -3.27 16.39 15.41
C HIS A 195 -3.37 17.83 15.94
N LYS A 196 -2.71 18.13 17.06
CA LYS A 196 -2.69 19.46 17.68
C LYS A 196 -2.09 20.52 16.75
N ASP A 197 -1.00 20.19 16.05
CA ASP A 197 -0.34 21.10 15.12
C ASP A 197 -1.24 21.38 13.91
N VAL A 198 -1.78 20.31 13.32
CA VAL A 198 -2.66 20.40 12.14
C VAL A 198 -3.95 21.15 12.44
N ILE A 199 -4.57 20.92 13.60
CA ILE A 199 -5.78 21.63 14.02
C ILE A 199 -5.51 23.13 14.18
N ARG A 200 -4.37 23.49 14.79
CA ARG A 200 -3.97 24.87 15.01
C ARG A 200 -3.66 25.60 13.71
N LEU A 201 -2.77 25.07 12.87
CA LEU A 201 -2.39 25.71 11.60
C LEU A 201 -3.51 25.65 10.55
N GLY A 202 -4.34 24.60 10.61
CA GLY A 202 -5.51 24.43 9.76
C GLY A 202 -6.67 25.37 10.11
N HIS A 203 -6.63 25.98 11.30
CA HIS A 203 -7.73 26.77 11.87
C HIS A 203 -9.03 25.96 11.78
N VAL A 204 -9.00 24.69 12.23
CA VAL A 204 -10.13 23.78 12.09
C VAL A 204 -11.31 24.29 12.91
N LYS A 205 -12.43 24.52 12.23
CA LYS A 205 -13.72 24.89 12.84
C LYS A 205 -14.62 23.66 12.86
N PRO A 206 -14.83 23.03 14.03
CA PRO A 206 -15.72 21.89 14.16
C PRO A 206 -17.15 22.27 13.75
N VAL A 207 -17.85 21.37 13.04
CA VAL A 207 -19.23 21.61 12.58
C VAL A 207 -20.32 21.30 13.62
N ASP A 208 -19.96 20.61 14.71
CA ASP A 208 -20.89 20.24 15.79
C ASP A 208 -20.21 20.19 17.16
N HIS A 209 -21.02 20.02 18.21
CA HIS A 209 -20.56 19.99 19.60
C HIS A 209 -19.70 18.76 19.94
N VAL A 210 -19.94 17.61 19.31
CA VAL A 210 -19.19 16.37 19.57
C VAL A 210 -17.76 16.49 19.03
N LEU A 211 -17.58 16.96 17.80
CA LEU A 211 -16.26 17.30 17.25
C LEU A 211 -15.59 18.40 18.06
N THR A 212 -16.35 19.40 18.50
CA THR A 212 -15.80 20.47 19.36
C THR A 212 -15.17 19.87 20.61
N TYR A 213 -15.86 18.95 21.28
CA TYR A 213 -15.35 18.29 22.47
C TYR A 213 -14.13 17.42 22.18
N ILE A 214 -14.19 16.55 21.16
CA ILE A 214 -13.07 15.64 20.80
C ILE A 214 -11.82 16.45 20.39
N LEU A 215 -11.98 17.47 19.55
CA LEU A 215 -10.86 18.30 19.10
C LEU A 215 -10.32 19.16 20.24
N SER A 216 -11.18 19.66 21.14
CA SER A 216 -10.72 20.33 22.37
C SER A 216 -9.91 19.38 23.24
N TRP A 217 -10.35 18.13 23.43
CA TRP A 217 -9.61 17.12 24.18
C TRP A 217 -8.21 16.92 23.63
N ILE A 218 -8.08 16.78 22.31
CA ILE A 218 -6.79 16.58 21.62
C ILE A 218 -5.88 17.80 21.77
N VAL A 219 -6.42 19.02 21.67
CA VAL A 219 -5.60 20.26 21.66
C VAL A 219 -5.27 20.77 23.06
N LYS A 220 -6.22 20.71 23.99
CA LYS A 220 -6.16 21.31 25.33
C LYS A 220 -5.98 20.29 26.45
N GLY A 221 -6.24 19.01 26.18
CA GLY A 221 -6.15 17.92 27.16
C GLY A 221 -7.44 17.69 27.96
N PRO A 222 -7.49 16.59 28.75
CA PRO A 222 -8.70 16.14 29.44
C PRO A 222 -9.28 17.16 30.43
N LYS A 223 -8.46 17.67 31.35
CA LYS A 223 -8.89 18.55 32.45
C LYS A 223 -9.56 19.82 31.93
N LYS A 224 -8.82 20.58 31.10
CA LYS A 224 -9.28 21.84 30.52
C LYS A 224 -10.49 21.66 29.60
N THR A 225 -10.62 20.52 28.93
CA THR A 225 -11.78 20.24 28.08
C THR A 225 -13.04 20.03 28.91
N LYS A 226 -12.96 19.27 30.00
CA LYS A 226 -14.08 19.09 30.94
C LYS A 226 -14.51 20.40 31.58
N GLU A 227 -13.57 21.25 31.96
CA GLU A 227 -13.85 22.60 32.51
C GLU A 227 -14.60 23.48 31.50
N ILE A 228 -14.07 23.61 30.27
CA ILE A 228 -14.63 24.50 29.24
C ILE A 228 -16.01 24.03 28.78
N HIS A 229 -16.22 22.72 28.72
CA HIS A 229 -17.42 22.11 28.15
C HIS A 229 -18.35 21.51 29.21
N SER A 230 -18.22 21.91 30.48
CA SER A 230 -19.08 21.46 31.58
C SER A 230 -20.57 21.69 31.31
N TYR A 231 -20.92 22.78 30.62
CA TYR A 231 -22.30 23.09 30.22
C TYR A 231 -22.91 22.08 29.24
N MET A 232 -22.09 21.31 28.51
CA MET A 232 -22.57 20.34 27.51
C MET A 232 -23.23 19.12 28.17
N PHE A 233 -22.89 18.81 29.42
CA PHE A 233 -23.47 17.68 30.17
C PHE A 233 -24.93 17.90 30.57
N ASN A 234 -25.43 19.13 30.51
CA ASN A 234 -26.80 19.49 30.90
C ASN A 234 -27.77 19.58 29.70
N ARG A 235 -27.33 19.21 28.48
CA ARG A 235 -28.19 19.28 27.27
C ARG A 235 -28.77 17.90 26.92
N PRO A 236 -30.12 17.77 26.80
CA PRO A 236 -30.76 16.49 26.49
C PRO A 236 -30.44 15.96 25.09
N ASP A 237 -30.17 16.85 24.13
CA ASP A 237 -30.25 16.53 22.69
C ASP A 237 -29.04 15.78 22.11
N PHE A 238 -27.95 15.62 22.88
CA PHE A 238 -26.68 15.05 22.37
C PHE A 238 -26.01 14.05 23.33
N GLU A 239 -26.80 13.47 24.23
CA GLU A 239 -26.26 12.79 25.39
C GLU A 239 -25.50 11.50 25.02
N GLN A 240 -26.10 10.62 24.20
CA GLN A 240 -25.54 9.27 24.00
C GLN A 240 -24.24 9.26 23.20
N THR A 241 -24.20 9.96 22.06
CA THR A 241 -23.00 9.99 21.19
C THR A 241 -21.83 10.70 21.87
N LEU A 242 -22.10 11.80 22.58
CA LEU A 242 -21.08 12.51 23.32
C LEU A 242 -20.58 11.68 24.50
N LYS A 243 -21.48 11.05 25.29
CA LYS A 243 -21.11 10.12 26.36
C LYS A 243 -20.25 8.97 25.83
N ALA A 244 -20.61 8.36 24.72
CA ALA A 244 -19.84 7.28 24.11
C ALA A 244 -18.42 7.74 23.70
N ALA A 245 -18.29 8.94 23.12
CA ALA A 245 -16.99 9.52 22.78
C ALA A 245 -16.14 9.83 24.03
N ILE A 246 -16.76 10.37 25.09
CA ILE A 246 -16.10 10.65 26.37
C ILE A 246 -15.63 9.36 27.02
N ASN A 247 -16.50 8.36 27.12
CA ASN A 247 -16.18 7.05 27.71
C ASN A 247 -14.98 6.41 27.00
N LEU A 248 -14.94 6.49 25.66
CA LEU A 248 -13.80 5.97 24.91
C LEU A 248 -12.51 6.77 25.15
N LEU A 249 -12.58 8.11 25.18
CA LEU A 249 -11.42 8.94 25.50
C LEU A 249 -10.86 8.60 26.88
N GLU A 250 -11.72 8.45 27.88
CA GLU A 250 -11.32 8.06 29.24
C GLU A 250 -10.75 6.64 29.28
N ALA A 251 -11.35 5.69 28.57
CA ALA A 251 -10.83 4.33 28.45
C ALA A 251 -9.41 4.32 27.86
N THR A 252 -9.12 5.16 26.85
CA THR A 252 -7.77 5.25 26.28
C THR A 252 -6.75 5.84 27.26
N GLU A 253 -7.15 6.85 28.06
CA GLU A 253 -6.30 7.39 29.13
C GLU A 253 -6.02 6.37 30.23
N LYS A 254 -7.04 5.56 30.57
CA LYS A 254 -6.93 4.47 31.53
C LYS A 254 -6.01 3.36 31.03
N ALA A 255 -6.17 2.96 29.77
CA ALA A 255 -5.34 1.93 29.14
C ALA A 255 -3.85 2.28 29.17
N ILE A 256 -3.49 3.53 28.84
CA ILE A 256 -2.09 3.99 28.84
C ILE A 256 -1.42 3.84 30.22
N LYS A 257 -2.20 3.92 31.30
CA LYS A 257 -1.71 3.86 32.69
C LYS A 257 -1.89 2.47 33.33
N CYS A 258 -2.52 1.54 32.62
CA CYS A 258 -2.86 0.24 33.17
C CYS A 258 -1.62 -0.64 33.28
N THR A 259 -1.52 -1.39 34.39
CA THR A 259 -0.43 -2.34 34.66
C THR A 259 -0.94 -3.76 34.82
N LYS A 260 -2.26 -3.95 34.89
CA LYS A 260 -2.90 -5.24 35.16
C LYS A 260 -3.44 -5.85 33.87
N GLU A 261 -3.12 -7.12 33.67
CA GLU A 261 -3.46 -7.87 32.45
C GLU A 261 -4.98 -8.05 32.26
N GLU A 262 -5.69 -8.44 33.30
CA GLU A 262 -7.14 -8.64 33.26
C GLU A 262 -7.91 -7.34 32.95
N GLU A 263 -7.47 -6.23 33.56
CA GLU A 263 -8.08 -4.93 33.34
C GLU A 263 -7.84 -4.44 31.91
N MET A 264 -6.63 -4.60 31.39
CA MET A 264 -6.31 -4.28 30.01
C MET A 264 -7.09 -5.14 29.03
N THR A 265 -7.25 -6.44 29.31
CA THR A 265 -8.05 -7.36 28.49
C THR A 265 -9.50 -6.90 28.40
N LYS A 266 -10.11 -6.51 29.52
CA LYS A 266 -11.47 -5.93 29.54
C LYS A 266 -11.55 -4.64 28.73
N LEU A 267 -10.60 -3.72 28.91
CA LEU A 267 -10.55 -2.47 28.14
C LEU A 267 -10.43 -2.71 26.63
N ILE A 268 -9.64 -3.70 26.20
CA ILE A 268 -9.52 -4.07 24.79
C ILE A 268 -10.85 -4.57 24.23
N ILE A 269 -11.54 -5.46 24.94
CA ILE A 269 -12.79 -6.07 24.50
C ILE A 269 -13.93 -5.04 24.49
N ASP A 270 -14.08 -4.26 25.56
CA ASP A 270 -15.21 -3.33 25.72
C ASP A 270 -15.13 -2.14 24.76
N HIS A 271 -13.91 -1.72 24.40
CA HIS A 271 -13.69 -0.50 23.62
C HIS A 271 -13.02 -0.75 22.26
N ASN A 272 -12.74 -1.98 21.87
CA ASN A 272 -11.96 -2.38 20.69
C ASN A 272 -10.62 -1.62 20.60
N LEU A 273 -9.89 -1.54 21.71
CA LEU A 273 -8.59 -0.87 21.71
C LEU A 273 -7.59 -1.64 20.86
N THR A 274 -6.74 -0.90 20.15
CA THR A 274 -5.66 -1.47 19.34
C THR A 274 -4.34 -1.55 20.11
N ARG A 275 -3.38 -2.30 19.57
CA ARG A 275 -2.03 -2.49 20.13
C ARG A 275 -1.35 -1.18 20.57
N GLU A 276 -1.53 -0.08 19.86
CA GLU A 276 -0.94 1.22 20.18
C GLU A 276 -1.44 1.86 21.48
N HIS A 277 -2.56 1.39 22.02
CA HIS A 277 -3.10 1.82 23.31
C HIS A 277 -2.59 0.98 24.48
N VAL A 278 -1.95 -0.16 24.19
CA VAL A 278 -1.49 -1.12 25.20
C VAL A 278 -0.06 -0.77 25.63
N PRO A 279 0.22 -0.63 26.94
CA PRO A 279 1.57 -0.45 27.46
C PRO A 279 2.53 -1.56 27.04
N THR A 280 3.78 -1.21 26.75
CA THR A 280 4.78 -2.12 26.17
C THR A 280 5.02 -3.38 27.02
N GLU A 281 4.99 -3.26 28.34
CA GLU A 281 5.19 -4.40 29.24
C GLU A 281 4.10 -5.46 29.09
N LEU A 282 2.84 -5.03 28.88
CA LEU A 282 1.71 -5.93 28.68
C LEU A 282 1.70 -6.59 27.30
N LEU A 283 2.47 -6.08 26.32
CA LEU A 283 2.62 -6.72 25.00
C LEU A 283 3.49 -7.99 25.02
N LYS A 284 3.95 -8.42 26.20
CA LYS A 284 4.61 -9.71 26.43
C LYS A 284 3.61 -10.84 26.75
N SER A 285 2.39 -10.51 27.20
CA SER A 285 1.35 -11.50 27.56
C SER A 285 0.67 -12.09 26.33
N LYS A 286 0.39 -13.40 26.36
CA LYS A 286 -0.30 -14.13 25.29
C LYS A 286 -1.78 -13.75 25.26
N GLU A 287 -2.39 -13.58 26.42
CA GLU A 287 -3.80 -13.29 26.66
C GLU A 287 -4.17 -11.91 26.11
N ILE A 288 -3.29 -10.92 26.30
CA ILE A 288 -3.45 -9.57 25.73
C ILE A 288 -3.47 -9.62 24.20
N TRP A 289 -2.54 -10.38 23.61
CA TRP A 289 -2.51 -10.55 22.15
C TRP A 289 -3.74 -11.31 21.63
N LEU A 290 -4.26 -12.27 22.40
CA LEU A 290 -5.49 -13.00 22.07
C LEU A 290 -6.71 -12.06 22.07
N ALA A 291 -6.80 -11.19 23.08
CA ALA A 291 -7.84 -10.15 23.15
C ALA A 291 -7.75 -9.18 21.97
N LEU A 292 -6.53 -8.74 21.62
CA LEU A 292 -6.30 -7.87 20.46
C LEU A 292 -6.69 -8.56 19.14
N LEU A 293 -6.36 -9.85 18.97
CA LEU A 293 -6.54 -10.59 17.71
C LEU A 293 -8.00 -10.61 17.22
N ARG A 294 -8.97 -10.68 18.14
CA ARG A 294 -10.41 -10.74 17.80
C ARG A 294 -10.83 -9.61 16.86
N HIS A 295 -10.46 -8.37 17.20
CA HIS A 295 -10.80 -7.18 16.43
C HIS A 295 -9.59 -6.53 15.73
N MET A 296 -8.46 -7.24 15.64
CA MET A 296 -7.26 -6.72 15.01
C MET A 296 -7.49 -6.45 13.51
N PRO A 297 -7.18 -5.24 13.02
CA PRO A 297 -7.22 -4.96 11.58
C PRO A 297 -6.25 -5.85 10.80
N MET A 298 -6.65 -6.31 9.61
CA MET A 298 -5.87 -7.24 8.78
C MET A 298 -4.41 -6.83 8.57
N THR A 299 -4.16 -5.56 8.20
CA THR A 299 -2.79 -5.06 8.00
C THR A 299 -1.95 -5.11 9.29
N ALA A 300 -2.57 -4.96 10.46
CA ALA A 300 -1.88 -5.09 11.74
C ALA A 300 -1.63 -6.57 12.09
N MET A 301 -2.60 -7.45 11.82
CA MET A 301 -2.48 -8.89 12.03
C MET A 301 -1.33 -9.48 11.19
N ILE A 302 -1.34 -9.23 9.88
CA ILE A 302 -0.33 -9.71 8.93
C ILE A 302 1.08 -9.27 9.35
N ARG A 303 1.25 -8.02 9.78
CA ARG A 303 2.56 -7.49 10.22
C ARG A 303 3.08 -8.16 11.51
N ASN A 304 2.19 -8.68 12.35
CA ASN A 304 2.55 -9.20 13.68
C ASN A 304 2.49 -10.73 13.76
N LEU A 305 2.36 -11.46 12.65
CA LEU A 305 2.31 -12.93 12.64
C LEU A 305 3.53 -13.56 13.34
N GLY A 306 4.74 -13.07 13.04
CA GLY A 306 5.96 -13.55 13.72
C GLY A 306 5.94 -13.30 15.23
N LYS A 307 5.43 -12.14 15.67
CA LYS A 307 5.30 -11.83 17.11
C LYS A 307 4.27 -12.72 17.80
N MET A 308 3.11 -12.93 17.20
CA MET A 308 2.09 -13.82 17.76
C MET A 308 2.59 -15.27 17.81
N THR A 309 3.34 -15.72 16.79
CA THR A 309 3.95 -17.06 16.78
C THR A 309 5.01 -17.21 17.87
N SER A 310 5.86 -16.20 18.08
CA SER A 310 6.85 -16.20 19.17
C SER A 310 6.26 -16.25 20.59
N LEU A 311 4.97 -15.92 20.73
CA LEU A 311 4.22 -15.98 21.98
C LEU A 311 3.39 -17.28 22.09
N ASN A 312 3.63 -18.26 21.21
CA ASN A 312 2.88 -19.52 21.16
C ASN A 312 1.37 -19.31 21.00
N LEU A 313 0.96 -18.22 20.32
CA LEU A 313 -0.45 -17.91 20.07
C LEU A 313 -0.97 -18.59 18.80
N LEU A 314 -0.08 -18.93 17.87
CA LEU A 314 -0.37 -19.56 16.58
C LEU A 314 0.18 -20.99 16.52
N GLU A 315 0.08 -21.73 17.62
CA GLU A 315 0.39 -23.17 17.62
C GLU A 315 -0.66 -23.95 16.83
N VAL A 316 -0.27 -25.11 16.30
CA VAL A 316 -1.15 -25.96 15.49
C VAL A 316 -2.35 -26.42 16.34
N GLY A 317 -3.56 -26.21 15.84
CA GLY A 317 -4.83 -26.50 16.51
C GLY A 317 -5.25 -25.44 17.54
N SER A 318 -4.52 -24.33 17.67
CA SER A 318 -4.90 -23.26 18.59
C SER A 318 -6.01 -22.36 18.01
N PHE A 319 -6.84 -21.78 18.88
CA PHE A 319 -7.85 -20.79 18.47
C PHE A 319 -7.25 -19.59 17.72
N GLY A 320 -6.03 -19.18 18.10
CA GLY A 320 -5.34 -18.06 17.46
C GLY A 320 -4.96 -18.37 16.02
N GLU A 321 -4.45 -19.58 15.76
CA GLU A 321 -4.16 -20.06 14.41
C GLU A 321 -5.44 -20.12 13.56
N GLU A 322 -6.48 -20.80 14.05
CA GLU A 322 -7.74 -20.97 13.32
C GLU A 322 -8.33 -19.62 12.90
N LEU A 323 -8.38 -18.66 13.82
CA LEU A 323 -8.90 -17.32 13.55
C LEU A 323 -8.04 -16.56 12.54
N VAL A 324 -6.70 -16.71 12.59
CA VAL A 324 -5.80 -16.08 11.61
C VAL A 324 -5.99 -16.69 10.23
N VAL A 325 -6.00 -18.02 10.13
CA VAL A 325 -6.18 -18.74 8.86
C VAL A 325 -7.52 -18.38 8.23
N GLN A 326 -8.61 -18.38 9.03
CA GLN A 326 -9.93 -17.97 8.58
C GLN A 326 -9.92 -16.55 8.00
N LYS A 327 -9.32 -15.58 8.71
CA LYS A 327 -9.26 -14.18 8.27
C LYS A 327 -8.41 -13.99 7.02
N LEU A 328 -7.28 -14.70 6.90
CA LEU A 328 -6.41 -14.64 5.72
C LEU A 328 -7.08 -15.25 4.48
N ASN A 329 -7.99 -16.20 4.68
CA ASN A 329 -8.72 -16.87 3.61
C ASN A 329 -10.07 -16.24 3.24
N ASP A 330 -10.52 -15.21 3.96
CA ASP A 330 -11.74 -14.46 3.66
C ASP A 330 -11.48 -13.35 2.63
N GLU A 331 -11.93 -13.59 1.40
CA GLU A 331 -11.78 -12.66 0.28
C GLU A 331 -12.51 -11.32 0.50
N LEU A 332 -13.70 -11.34 1.12
CA LEU A 332 -14.46 -10.11 1.38
C LEU A 332 -13.73 -9.25 2.41
N LEU A 333 -13.16 -9.87 3.44
CA LEU A 333 -12.37 -9.18 4.45
C LEU A 333 -11.08 -8.60 3.87
N LEU A 334 -10.35 -9.37 3.05
CA LEU A 334 -9.15 -8.90 2.34
C LEU A 334 -9.45 -7.68 1.46
N LYS A 335 -10.54 -7.72 0.68
CA LYS A 335 -10.98 -6.61 -0.18
C LYS A 335 -11.41 -5.40 0.64
N LYS A 336 -12.21 -5.58 1.69
CA LYS A 336 -12.67 -4.49 2.57
C LYS A 336 -11.49 -3.81 3.27
N ALA A 337 -10.51 -4.58 3.72
CA ALA A 337 -9.28 -4.08 4.33
C ALA A 337 -8.25 -3.55 3.30
N ARG A 338 -8.52 -3.74 1.99
CA ARG A 338 -7.64 -3.37 0.88
C ARG A 338 -6.24 -3.94 1.04
N ILE A 339 -6.17 -5.23 1.37
CA ILE A 339 -4.90 -5.94 1.42
C ILE A 339 -4.42 -6.16 -0.01
N HIS A 340 -3.26 -5.57 -0.32
CA HIS A 340 -2.64 -5.69 -1.63
C HIS A 340 -1.84 -7.00 -1.73
N PRO A 341 -1.84 -7.70 -2.89
CA PRO A 341 -1.11 -8.95 -3.05
C PRO A 341 0.38 -8.87 -2.72
N PHE A 342 1.06 -7.80 -3.16
CA PHE A 342 2.45 -7.56 -2.78
C PHE A 342 2.67 -7.56 -1.26
N ASN A 343 1.73 -7.04 -0.46
CA ASN A 343 1.87 -7.06 0.99
C ASN A 343 1.74 -8.48 1.57
N MET A 344 0.94 -9.34 0.93
CA MET A 344 0.85 -10.76 1.27
C MET A 344 2.13 -11.50 0.92
N LEU A 345 2.70 -11.23 -0.25
CA LEU A 345 3.97 -11.81 -0.69
C LEU A 345 5.12 -11.43 0.26
N VAL A 346 5.25 -10.14 0.61
CA VAL A 346 6.23 -9.67 1.61
C VAL A 346 6.02 -10.36 2.95
N ALA A 347 4.77 -10.48 3.40
CA ALA A 347 4.46 -11.11 4.67
C ALA A 347 4.80 -12.61 4.67
N LEU A 348 4.50 -13.33 3.58
CA LEU A 348 4.84 -14.74 3.42
C LEU A 348 6.35 -14.96 3.53
N TYR A 349 7.13 -14.23 2.73
CA TYR A 349 8.59 -14.33 2.71
C TYR A 349 9.20 -14.00 4.08
N GLN A 350 8.72 -12.91 4.70
CA GLN A 350 9.16 -12.50 6.02
C GLN A 350 8.77 -13.51 7.11
N TYR A 351 7.58 -14.11 7.03
CA TYR A 351 7.12 -15.07 8.02
C TYR A 351 7.93 -16.37 7.95
N GLN A 352 8.17 -16.89 6.74
CA GLN A 352 8.93 -18.11 6.51
C GLN A 352 10.41 -18.01 6.89
N LYS A 353 10.98 -16.80 6.87
CA LYS A 353 12.35 -16.55 7.37
C LYS A 353 12.53 -16.92 8.84
N GLY A 354 11.45 -16.97 9.64
CA GLY A 354 11.50 -17.38 11.05
C GLY A 354 12.19 -16.38 12.00
N GLN A 355 12.57 -15.19 11.51
CA GLN A 355 13.24 -14.16 12.30
C GLN A 355 12.95 -12.75 11.80
N GLY A 356 12.89 -11.79 12.71
CA GLY A 356 12.68 -10.38 12.39
C GLY A 356 13.91 -9.72 11.75
N GLU A 357 13.71 -8.67 10.95
CA GLU A 357 14.81 -7.98 10.26
C GLU A 357 15.63 -7.06 11.18
N LEU A 358 14.93 -6.29 12.03
CA LEU A 358 15.54 -5.22 12.84
C LEU A 358 15.71 -5.59 14.31
N GLY A 359 15.55 -6.88 14.68
CA GLY A 359 15.56 -7.29 16.07
C GLY A 359 15.88 -8.77 16.29
N LYS A 360 15.95 -9.17 17.56
CA LYS A 360 16.31 -10.53 17.99
C LYS A 360 15.15 -11.53 17.98
N LEU A 361 13.98 -11.11 17.50
CA LEU A 361 12.77 -11.94 17.53
C LEU A 361 12.94 -13.12 16.57
N LYS A 362 12.77 -14.33 17.09
CA LYS A 362 12.75 -15.59 16.34
C LYS A 362 11.46 -16.34 16.61
N TRP A 363 11.01 -17.11 15.65
CA TRP A 363 9.84 -17.98 15.77
C TRP A 363 9.99 -19.21 14.87
N THR A 364 9.32 -20.28 15.25
CA THR A 364 9.16 -21.47 14.39
C THR A 364 7.97 -21.23 13.47
N THR A 365 8.14 -21.49 12.18
CA THR A 365 7.11 -21.23 11.18
C THR A 365 5.94 -22.19 11.32
N ASN A 366 4.72 -21.65 11.35
CA ASN A 366 3.51 -22.46 11.24
C ASN A 366 3.16 -22.64 9.74
N HIS A 367 3.10 -23.91 9.29
CA HIS A 367 2.81 -24.25 7.90
C HIS A 367 1.42 -23.79 7.44
N ASN A 368 0.38 -23.95 8.27
CA ASN A 368 -1.00 -23.56 7.94
C ASN A 368 -1.11 -22.04 7.75
N VAL A 369 -0.41 -21.26 8.57
CA VAL A 369 -0.36 -19.80 8.42
C VAL A 369 0.38 -19.40 7.14
N ALA A 370 1.49 -20.06 6.82
CA ALA A 370 2.22 -19.80 5.57
C ALA A 370 1.37 -20.16 4.34
N GLN A 371 0.68 -21.29 4.35
CA GLN A 371 -0.25 -21.68 3.30
C GLN A 371 -1.41 -20.68 3.15
N ALA A 372 -2.00 -20.24 4.26
CA ALA A 372 -3.07 -19.25 4.24
C ALA A 372 -2.60 -17.88 3.69
N LEU A 373 -1.33 -17.50 3.91
CA LEU A 373 -0.75 -16.32 3.28
C LEU A 373 -0.60 -16.48 1.75
N GLU A 374 -0.19 -17.66 1.29
CA GLU A 374 -0.12 -17.98 -0.14
C GLU A 374 -1.51 -17.98 -0.79
N GLU A 375 -2.50 -18.64 -0.20
CA GLU A 375 -3.89 -18.64 -0.69
C GLU A 375 -4.47 -17.22 -0.68
N GLY A 376 -4.24 -16.47 0.39
CA GLY A 376 -4.66 -15.09 0.53
C GLY A 376 -3.99 -14.14 -0.47
N PHE A 377 -2.75 -14.43 -0.93
CA PHE A 377 -2.11 -13.68 -2.01
C PHE A 377 -2.96 -13.75 -3.29
N TYR A 378 -3.40 -14.93 -3.70
CA TYR A 378 -4.23 -15.07 -4.90
C TYR A 378 -5.59 -14.39 -4.71
N LYS A 379 -6.27 -14.64 -3.58
CA LYS A 379 -7.58 -14.03 -3.27
C LYS A 379 -7.55 -12.50 -3.18
N SER A 380 -6.39 -11.92 -2.91
CA SER A 380 -6.23 -10.45 -2.86
C SER A 380 -6.18 -9.79 -4.24
N PHE A 381 -5.98 -10.54 -5.33
CA PHE A 381 -6.14 -10.02 -6.68
C PHE A 381 -7.61 -9.87 -7.04
N LYS A 382 -7.91 -8.85 -7.85
CA LYS A 382 -9.20 -8.78 -8.53
C LYS A 382 -9.11 -9.65 -9.77
N PHE A 383 -9.61 -10.89 -9.68
CA PHE A 383 -9.72 -11.75 -10.85
C PHE A 383 -10.71 -11.19 -11.87
N SER A 384 -10.33 -11.27 -13.14
CA SER A 384 -11.23 -11.18 -14.28
C SER A 384 -11.55 -12.60 -14.75
N GLU A 385 -12.70 -12.78 -15.39
CA GLU A 385 -13.03 -14.06 -16.03
C GLU A 385 -11.91 -14.51 -16.97
N SER A 386 -11.62 -15.82 -16.96
CA SER A 386 -10.65 -16.44 -17.86
C SER A 386 -11.05 -16.17 -19.31
N THR A 387 -10.07 -15.74 -20.11
CA THR A 387 -10.26 -15.52 -21.54
C THR A 387 -10.21 -16.81 -22.34
N LYS A 388 -9.70 -17.91 -21.75
CA LYS A 388 -9.48 -19.22 -22.37
C LYS A 388 -8.54 -19.20 -23.58
N LYS A 389 -7.81 -18.11 -23.76
CA LYS A 389 -6.80 -17.97 -24.81
C LYS A 389 -5.51 -18.68 -24.42
N ARG A 390 -4.60 -18.80 -25.38
CA ARG A 390 -3.25 -19.34 -25.18
C ARG A 390 -2.32 -18.20 -24.78
N PHE A 391 -1.63 -18.33 -23.65
CA PHE A 391 -0.69 -17.34 -23.14
C PHE A 391 0.74 -17.89 -23.16
N LEU A 392 1.69 -17.07 -23.61
CA LEU A 392 3.11 -17.29 -23.32
C LEU A 392 3.52 -16.26 -22.27
N LEU A 393 3.91 -16.73 -21.08
CA LEU A 393 4.33 -15.92 -19.96
C LEU A 393 5.87 -15.94 -19.90
N ALA A 394 6.49 -14.91 -20.47
CA ALA A 394 7.94 -14.77 -20.51
C ALA A 394 8.46 -13.84 -19.39
N VAL A 395 9.26 -14.37 -18.47
CA VAL A 395 9.85 -13.60 -17.36
C VAL A 395 11.32 -13.27 -17.66
N ASP A 396 11.66 -11.99 -17.58
CA ASP A 396 13.05 -11.53 -17.64
C ASP A 396 13.77 -11.94 -16.35
N VAL A 397 14.87 -12.69 -16.49
CA VAL A 397 15.73 -13.12 -15.38
C VAL A 397 17.14 -12.52 -15.48
N SER A 398 17.34 -11.53 -16.35
CA SER A 398 18.61 -10.80 -16.51
C SER A 398 19.11 -10.17 -15.20
N GLY A 399 20.40 -9.81 -15.15
CA GLY A 399 21.02 -9.24 -13.96
C GLY A 399 20.32 -7.95 -13.46
N SER A 400 19.76 -7.15 -14.37
CA SER A 400 18.98 -5.95 -14.02
C SER A 400 17.69 -6.24 -13.26
N MET A 401 17.19 -7.48 -13.30
CA MET A 401 15.98 -7.87 -12.56
C MET A 401 16.25 -8.17 -11.08
N ASN A 402 17.51 -8.17 -10.64
CA ASN A 402 17.89 -8.34 -9.24
C ASN A 402 17.82 -7.03 -8.42
N VAL A 403 17.00 -6.08 -8.87
CA VAL A 403 16.78 -4.81 -8.17
C VAL A 403 15.61 -4.93 -7.20
N PRO A 404 15.70 -4.39 -5.97
CA PRO A 404 14.57 -4.35 -5.05
C PRO A 404 13.38 -3.58 -5.63
N VAL A 405 12.16 -4.08 -5.41
CA VAL A 405 10.93 -3.39 -5.84
C VAL A 405 10.19 -2.72 -4.70
N ILE A 406 9.58 -1.57 -4.98
CA ILE A 406 8.72 -0.82 -4.04
C ILE A 406 9.49 -0.46 -2.74
N GLY A 407 10.83 -0.39 -2.77
CA GLY A 407 11.66 -0.16 -1.60
C GLY A 407 11.54 -1.29 -0.55
N THR A 408 11.44 -2.53 -1.01
CA THR A 408 11.47 -3.74 -0.18
C THR A 408 12.68 -4.59 -0.58
N PRO A 409 13.76 -4.61 0.22
CA PRO A 409 15.00 -5.31 -0.13
C PRO A 409 14.87 -6.82 -0.29
N THR A 410 13.84 -7.42 0.32
CA THR A 410 13.61 -8.87 0.31
C THR A 410 12.93 -9.39 -0.94
N ILE A 411 12.42 -8.52 -1.81
CA ILE A 411 11.74 -8.90 -3.05
C ILE A 411 12.39 -8.16 -4.21
N SER A 412 12.95 -8.91 -5.14
CA SER A 412 13.52 -8.39 -6.38
C SER A 412 12.45 -8.17 -7.46
N ALA A 413 12.80 -7.46 -8.54
CA ALA A 413 11.93 -7.31 -9.70
C ALA A 413 11.64 -8.66 -10.36
N ARG A 414 12.60 -9.59 -10.33
CA ARG A 414 12.41 -10.98 -10.77
C ARG A 414 11.32 -11.68 -9.96
N ASP A 415 11.38 -11.61 -8.63
CA ASP A 415 10.41 -12.26 -7.73
C ASP A 415 9.01 -11.69 -7.93
N ALA A 416 8.91 -10.38 -8.06
CA ALA A 416 7.64 -9.72 -8.32
C ALA A 416 7.06 -10.07 -9.70
N ALA A 417 7.90 -10.17 -10.74
CA ALA A 417 7.48 -10.60 -12.07
C ALA A 417 6.99 -12.05 -12.06
N ALA A 418 7.70 -12.96 -11.39
CA ALA A 418 7.28 -14.34 -11.23
C ALA A 418 5.97 -14.46 -10.44
N ALA A 419 5.79 -13.68 -9.37
CA ALA A 419 4.54 -13.63 -8.63
C ALA A 419 3.36 -13.16 -9.50
N MET A 420 3.56 -12.15 -10.35
CA MET A 420 2.54 -11.67 -11.30
C MET A 420 2.24 -12.69 -12.41
N MET A 421 3.24 -13.42 -12.87
CA MET A 421 3.09 -14.53 -13.81
C MET A 421 2.18 -15.61 -13.22
N MET A 422 2.42 -16.03 -11.97
CA MET A 422 1.64 -17.08 -11.31
C MET A 422 0.15 -16.72 -11.18
N VAL A 423 -0.18 -15.44 -11.05
CA VAL A 423 -1.58 -14.97 -11.03
C VAL A 423 -2.26 -15.25 -12.37
N THR A 424 -1.58 -15.01 -13.48
CA THR A 424 -2.12 -15.26 -14.82
C THR A 424 -2.19 -16.76 -15.09
N ALA A 425 -1.14 -17.52 -14.73
CA ALA A 425 -1.09 -18.97 -14.86
C ALA A 425 -2.20 -19.68 -14.05
N ARG A 426 -2.56 -19.16 -12.87
CA ARG A 426 -3.68 -19.72 -12.10
C ARG A 426 -5.07 -19.34 -12.63
N ASN A 427 -5.17 -18.26 -13.40
CA ASN A 427 -6.44 -17.80 -13.97
C ASN A 427 -6.74 -18.41 -15.34
N GLU A 428 -5.71 -18.73 -16.12
CA GLU A 428 -5.84 -19.25 -17.49
C GLU A 428 -5.41 -20.71 -17.54
N ALA A 429 -6.18 -21.55 -18.23
CA ALA A 429 -5.86 -22.97 -18.35
C ALA A 429 -4.76 -23.29 -19.37
N ASN A 430 -4.64 -22.45 -20.41
CA ASN A 430 -3.72 -22.66 -21.53
C ASN A 430 -2.59 -21.63 -21.45
N PHE A 431 -1.50 -21.98 -20.78
CA PHE A 431 -0.32 -21.14 -20.71
C PHE A 431 0.97 -21.95 -20.86
N GLU A 432 2.01 -21.28 -21.33
CA GLU A 432 3.39 -21.74 -21.30
C GLU A 432 4.23 -20.69 -20.56
N ILE A 433 5.10 -21.14 -19.67
CA ILE A 433 6.00 -20.26 -18.91
C ILE A 433 7.41 -20.43 -19.45
N VAL A 434 8.04 -19.30 -19.76
CA VAL A 434 9.45 -19.24 -20.15
C VAL A 434 10.21 -18.19 -19.36
N ALA A 435 11.48 -18.44 -19.07
CA ALA A 435 12.41 -17.44 -18.56
C ALA A 435 13.42 -17.06 -19.65
N PHE A 436 13.81 -15.78 -19.72
CA PHE A 436 14.80 -15.30 -20.69
C PHE A 436 15.84 -14.36 -20.06
N SER A 437 17.06 -14.39 -20.60
CA SER A 437 18.12 -13.42 -20.31
C SER A 437 19.05 -13.26 -21.52
N GLY A 438 19.78 -12.15 -21.57
CA GLY A 438 20.82 -11.93 -22.59
C GLY A 438 22.19 -12.35 -22.06
N ASN A 439 22.90 -13.22 -22.79
CA ASN A 439 24.31 -13.49 -22.50
C ASN A 439 25.20 -12.51 -23.30
N PRO A 440 26.24 -11.90 -22.73
CA PRO A 440 27.32 -11.32 -23.52
C PRO A 440 28.14 -12.47 -24.13
N SER A 441 27.79 -12.92 -25.33
CA SER A 441 28.70 -13.79 -26.08
C SER A 441 29.93 -12.96 -26.49
N LYS A 442 31.13 -13.54 -26.37
CA LYS A 442 32.38 -12.94 -26.86
C LYS A 442 32.45 -12.85 -28.39
N THR A 443 31.36 -13.18 -29.08
CA THR A 443 31.26 -13.28 -30.54
C THR A 443 29.98 -12.62 -31.03
N GLY A 444 29.80 -11.31 -30.78
CA GLY A 444 28.92 -10.39 -31.52
C GLY A 444 27.40 -10.67 -31.61
N ASN A 445 26.93 -11.87 -31.27
CA ASN A 445 25.56 -12.32 -31.42
C ASN A 445 24.97 -12.64 -30.04
N ARG A 446 24.00 -11.83 -29.61
CA ARG A 446 23.23 -12.08 -28.39
C ARG A 446 22.26 -13.24 -28.66
N SER A 447 22.55 -14.44 -28.16
CA SER A 447 21.58 -15.53 -28.10
C SER A 447 20.67 -15.37 -26.88
N HIS A 448 19.38 -15.67 -27.02
CA HIS A 448 18.40 -15.72 -25.92
C HIS A 448 18.22 -17.19 -25.52
N ARG A 449 18.39 -17.51 -24.24
CA ARG A 449 18.04 -18.84 -23.71
C ARG A 449 16.60 -18.81 -23.23
N PHE A 450 15.84 -19.84 -23.60
CA PHE A 450 14.50 -20.10 -23.10
C PHE A 450 14.52 -21.37 -22.27
N PHE A 451 13.99 -21.30 -21.05
CA PHE A 451 13.79 -22.48 -20.20
C PHE A 451 12.29 -22.77 -20.10
N GLY A 452 11.86 -23.99 -20.45
CA GLY A 452 10.46 -24.44 -20.36
C GLY A 452 10.18 -25.19 -19.05
N PHE A 453 8.97 -25.03 -18.49
CA PHE A 453 8.60 -25.60 -17.19
C PHE A 453 7.22 -26.29 -17.19
N GLY A 454 7.07 -27.32 -16.35
CA GLY A 454 5.83 -28.09 -16.16
C GLY A 454 4.76 -27.37 -15.31
N SER A 455 3.53 -27.90 -15.33
CA SER A 455 2.28 -27.23 -14.94
C SER A 455 2.02 -27.08 -13.43
N GLU A 456 2.79 -27.71 -12.54
CA GLU A 456 2.59 -27.64 -11.10
C GLU A 456 3.72 -26.88 -10.41
N GLN A 457 3.51 -25.59 -10.16
CA GLN A 457 4.45 -24.77 -9.40
C GLN A 457 3.71 -23.83 -8.43
N ASN A 458 4.28 -23.72 -7.22
CA ASN A 458 3.83 -22.82 -6.15
C ASN A 458 4.59 -21.49 -6.31
N ILE A 459 4.15 -20.42 -5.62
CA ILE A 459 4.88 -19.14 -5.69
C ILE A 459 6.35 -19.33 -5.31
N PHE A 460 6.62 -20.18 -4.32
CA PHE A 460 7.96 -20.43 -3.83
C PHE A 460 8.85 -21.22 -4.79
N SER A 461 8.34 -22.23 -5.49
CA SER A 461 9.12 -22.88 -6.56
C SER A 461 9.39 -21.90 -7.70
N ALA A 462 8.48 -20.96 -7.91
CA ALA A 462 8.62 -19.87 -8.87
C ALA A 462 9.43 -18.65 -8.35
N VAL A 463 9.97 -18.67 -7.12
CA VAL A 463 10.78 -17.58 -6.54
C VAL A 463 12.16 -18.10 -6.10
N LEU A 464 12.26 -19.37 -5.67
CA LEU A 464 13.50 -20.09 -5.39
C LEU A 464 14.30 -20.48 -6.65
N TRP A 465 14.03 -19.85 -7.80
CA TRP A 465 14.77 -20.04 -9.07
C TRP A 465 16.28 -19.77 -8.98
N ASP A 466 16.80 -19.32 -7.85
CA ASP A 466 18.24 -19.20 -7.58
C ASP A 466 18.99 -20.55 -7.66
N GLY A 467 18.31 -21.69 -7.44
CA GLY A 467 18.94 -23.02 -7.44
C GLY A 467 18.96 -23.75 -8.79
N LEU A 468 18.12 -23.37 -9.76
CA LEU A 468 17.91 -24.12 -11.02
C LEU A 468 18.63 -23.54 -12.24
N LEU A 469 19.27 -22.37 -12.10
CA LEU A 469 20.10 -21.77 -13.15
C LEU A 469 21.49 -22.42 -13.30
N GLN A 470 21.74 -23.56 -12.65
CA GLN A 470 22.98 -24.34 -12.78
C GLN A 470 22.90 -25.53 -13.74
N THR A 471 21.73 -25.89 -14.25
CA THR A 471 21.62 -27.00 -15.21
C THR A 471 21.38 -26.47 -16.62
N ASP A 472 22.44 -26.50 -17.43
CA ASP A 472 22.37 -26.35 -18.88
C ASP A 472 21.43 -27.43 -19.45
N VAL A 473 20.25 -27.04 -19.93
CA VAL A 473 19.51 -27.85 -20.91
C VAL A 473 19.84 -27.26 -22.27
N ILE A 474 20.79 -27.91 -22.95
CA ILE A 474 21.04 -27.71 -24.37
C ILE A 474 19.90 -28.43 -25.10
N CYS A 475 18.92 -27.68 -25.62
CA CYS A 475 18.01 -28.22 -26.63
C CYS A 475 18.73 -28.17 -27.97
N HIS A 476 18.96 -29.35 -28.55
CA HIS A 476 19.42 -29.54 -29.92
C HIS A 476 18.35 -29.20 -30.95
#